data_AF-A0A1B8ZUM7-F1
#
_entry.id   AF-A0A1B8ZUM7-F1
#
_cell.length_a   1.000
_cell.length_b   1.000
_cell.length_c   1.000
_cell.angle_alpha   90.00
_cell.angle_beta   90.00
_cell.angle_gamma   90.00
#
_symmetry.space_group_name_H-M   'P 1'
#
loop_
_entity.id
_entity.type
_entity.pdbx_description
1 polymer ?
#
loop_
_entity_poly.entity_id
_entity_poly.type
_entity_poly.pdbx_seq_one_letter_code
_entity_poly.pdbx_strand_id
1 'polypeptide(L)'
;MQQNNGIDKKQMISFAVLCLVLFGFMFYFQNKQMKEEELKAQQQKTEQVKNAVKQAQVSNINPNVTPNAIQTASLGNNELKLEFSSLGGQVSKVELLKYKAYNQKTDNADQPLYLINKNNSKYGFQFKDKTGKVINTKDLVFSPAVNGNAVTMTANYNGAVIQFIYTLLDKYTLDFKVRTQGLANITADNKADFIWDYSVRNLEKGRAQEQSHSEFSYAFNNYKDYDYDGRTTMEEEKETLNWIGVKQQFFASVIEAKNGFTQSKGNQENVEEGEYLKKLNYEGFVQMTGSELNQDFTWYFMPLDLPLLKSYDKNFDEILPLGWSFIGAMNRYFFMWLYAIIAGWGLSAGWVIFVMTIIVKLILSPIMYKQHKLSAMMKVIRPEIDEVNAKFKDADPMKKQQATMEVYRKAGVNQMAGCLPALVQIPIFYALFRFFPNFIDLRGQGFWFAKDLTAYDDLIKLPFKVPFLGDHLSIFALACTVVILIYTVMTSGNMQQPQQEGMPNMKVLMYIFPITFLFFLNTSASGLSWYYFVSNAINILIILVIKYWILDEKKIHAQIQSNKEKPKTEGKFQKRMREMMEKAQEQQQAQEQQRKKK
;
A
#
# COMPACT_ATOMS: atom_id res chain seq x y z
N MET A 1 15.60 -5.20 6.91
CA MET A 1 16.77 -5.28 5.97
C MET A 1 16.36 -5.64 4.53
N GLN A 2 15.81 -4.70 3.76
CA GLN A 2 15.89 -4.72 2.29
C GLN A 2 16.12 -3.30 1.80
N GLN A 3 17.38 -2.89 1.72
CA GLN A 3 17.80 -1.73 0.96
C GLN A 3 18.22 -2.18 -0.44
N ASN A 4 17.75 -1.51 -1.51
CA ASN A 4 18.59 -1.34 -2.70
C ASN A 4 18.10 -0.16 -3.55
N ASN A 5 18.89 0.90 -3.56
CA ASN A 5 18.86 1.99 -4.52
C ASN A 5 19.63 1.55 -5.78
N GLY A 6 18.90 1.31 -6.88
CA GLY A 6 19.49 1.06 -8.20
C GLY A 6 18.92 -0.17 -8.91
N ILE A 7 18.64 -0.02 -10.20
CA ILE A 7 18.05 -1.05 -11.07
C ILE A 7 19.05 -2.20 -11.24
N ASP A 8 18.91 -3.27 -10.46
CA ASP A 8 19.69 -4.51 -10.61
C ASP A 8 18.93 -5.50 -11.51
N LYS A 9 19.60 -6.04 -12.54
CA LYS A 9 19.08 -7.11 -13.41
C LYS A 9 18.63 -8.33 -12.59
N LYS A 10 19.24 -8.57 -11.43
CA LYS A 10 18.83 -9.62 -10.49
C LYS A 10 17.46 -9.35 -9.87
N GLN A 11 17.07 -8.08 -9.65
CA GLN A 11 15.73 -7.73 -9.16
C GLN A 11 14.64 -7.89 -10.22
N MET A 12 14.93 -7.66 -11.50
CA MET A 12 13.99 -7.99 -12.59
C MET A 12 13.77 -9.49 -12.74
N ILE A 13 14.84 -10.29 -12.56
CA ILE A 13 14.74 -11.75 -12.53
C ILE A 13 13.97 -12.19 -11.29
N SER A 14 14.24 -11.61 -10.12
CA SER A 14 13.46 -11.86 -8.90
C SER A 14 11.99 -11.42 -9.04
N PHE A 15 11.67 -10.34 -9.75
CA PHE A 15 10.30 -9.93 -10.03
C PHE A 15 9.60 -10.88 -11.01
N ALA A 16 10.28 -11.35 -12.05
CA ALA A 16 9.74 -12.37 -12.96
C ALA A 16 9.52 -13.71 -12.25
N VAL A 17 10.43 -14.08 -11.34
CA VAL A 17 10.30 -15.24 -10.45
C VAL A 17 9.20 -15.02 -9.43
N LEU A 18 9.04 -13.81 -8.88
CA LEU A 18 7.96 -13.46 -7.95
C LEU A 18 6.60 -13.44 -8.66
N CYS A 19 6.52 -13.02 -9.93
CA CYS A 19 5.32 -13.16 -10.74
C CYS A 19 5.01 -14.63 -11.03
N LEU A 20 6.00 -15.45 -11.38
CA LEU A 20 5.82 -16.89 -11.58
C LEU A 20 5.44 -17.60 -10.27
N VAL A 21 6.01 -17.18 -9.15
CA VAL A 21 5.66 -17.65 -7.80
C VAL A 21 4.28 -17.14 -7.44
N LEU A 22 3.88 -15.89 -7.68
CA LEU A 22 2.53 -15.38 -7.42
C LEU A 22 1.47 -16.06 -8.29
N PHE A 23 1.77 -16.37 -9.56
CA PHE A 23 0.90 -17.18 -10.40
C PHE A 23 0.83 -18.63 -9.91
N GLY A 24 1.95 -19.22 -9.49
CA GLY A 24 1.99 -20.54 -8.86
C GLY A 24 1.33 -20.58 -7.46
N PHE A 25 1.39 -19.48 -6.72
CA PHE A 25 0.84 -19.30 -5.38
C PHE A 25 -0.66 -19.01 -5.46
N MET A 26 -1.13 -18.28 -6.47
CA MET A 26 -2.56 -18.20 -6.82
C MET A 26 -3.12 -19.58 -7.14
N PHE A 27 -2.38 -20.40 -7.91
CA PHE A 27 -2.79 -21.76 -8.26
C PHE A 27 -2.77 -22.71 -7.05
N TYR A 28 -1.78 -22.55 -6.16
CA TYR A 28 -1.64 -23.33 -4.93
C TYR A 28 -2.65 -22.91 -3.84
N PHE A 29 -2.94 -21.61 -3.69
CA PHE A 29 -3.92 -21.09 -2.73
C PHE A 29 -5.37 -21.33 -3.15
N GLN A 30 -5.68 -21.41 -4.45
CA GLN A 30 -7.02 -21.85 -4.89
C GLN A 30 -7.35 -23.27 -4.39
N ASN A 31 -6.35 -24.16 -4.35
CA ASN A 31 -6.49 -25.51 -3.81
C ASN A 31 -6.40 -25.59 -2.29
N LYS A 32 -5.76 -24.61 -1.63
CA LYS A 32 -5.60 -24.56 -0.17
C LYS A 32 -6.76 -23.84 0.54
N GLN A 33 -7.38 -22.83 -0.09
CA GLN A 33 -8.52 -22.10 0.47
C GLN A 33 -9.73 -23.02 0.68
N MET A 34 -9.99 -23.98 -0.21
CA MET A 34 -11.05 -24.99 0.02
C MET A 34 -10.75 -25.90 1.23
N LYS A 35 -9.47 -26.20 1.53
CA LYS A 35 -9.08 -27.03 2.68
C LYS A 35 -8.98 -26.25 4.00
N GLU A 36 -8.61 -24.97 3.95
CA GLU A 36 -8.54 -24.09 5.13
C GLU A 36 -9.93 -23.60 5.58
N GLU A 37 -10.91 -23.47 4.68
CA GLU A 37 -12.31 -23.22 5.05
C GLU A 37 -12.95 -24.42 5.77
N GLU A 38 -12.66 -25.65 5.35
CA GLU A 38 -13.10 -26.86 6.06
C GLU A 38 -12.44 -27.02 7.44
N LEU A 39 -11.16 -26.62 7.59
CA LEU A 39 -10.43 -26.70 8.86
C LEU A 39 -10.86 -25.59 9.86
N LYS A 40 -11.16 -24.38 9.37
CA LYS A 40 -11.68 -23.26 10.18
C LYS A 40 -13.11 -23.52 10.65
N ALA A 41 -13.93 -24.20 9.85
CA ALA A 41 -15.25 -24.66 10.26
C ALA A 41 -15.22 -25.75 11.36
N GLN A 42 -14.10 -26.47 11.50
CA GLN A 42 -13.87 -27.41 12.60
C GLN A 42 -13.27 -26.76 13.86
N GLN A 43 -12.42 -25.74 13.73
CA GLN A 43 -11.81 -25.04 14.87
C GLN A 43 -12.76 -24.05 15.57
N GLN A 44 -13.74 -23.47 14.86
CA GLN A 44 -14.78 -22.63 15.47
C GLN A 44 -15.78 -23.39 16.36
N LYS A 45 -15.77 -24.74 16.36
CA LYS A 45 -16.57 -25.56 17.29
C LYS A 45 -15.85 -25.88 18.61
N THR A 46 -14.63 -25.39 18.85
CA THR A 46 -13.85 -25.70 20.07
C THR A 46 -13.37 -24.46 20.84
N GLU A 47 -13.72 -23.25 20.40
CA GLU A 47 -13.34 -21.97 21.06
C GLU A 47 -14.50 -21.24 21.77
N GLN A 48 -15.50 -21.99 22.26
CA GLN A 48 -16.56 -21.42 23.12
C GLN A 48 -16.35 -21.64 24.63
N VAL A 49 -15.17 -22.12 25.07
CA VAL A 49 -14.85 -22.22 26.51
C VAL A 49 -13.43 -21.76 26.76
N LYS A 50 -13.22 -20.43 26.79
CA LYS A 50 -12.18 -19.70 27.57
C LYS A 50 -12.14 -18.24 27.13
N ASN A 51 -13.07 -17.44 27.63
CA ASN A 51 -12.85 -16.01 27.81
C ASN A 51 -13.54 -15.58 29.09
N ALA A 52 -12.83 -15.82 30.20
CA ALA A 52 -13.15 -15.29 31.50
C ALA A 52 -11.88 -14.63 32.09
N VAL A 53 -12.03 -13.34 32.38
CA VAL A 53 -11.23 -12.50 33.29
C VAL A 53 -9.84 -12.05 32.80
N LYS A 54 -9.73 -10.77 32.39
CA LYS A 54 -9.24 -9.69 33.26
C LYS A 54 -9.26 -8.36 32.50
N GLN A 55 -10.33 -7.59 32.70
CA GLN A 55 -10.25 -6.13 32.55
C GLN A 55 -9.33 -5.60 33.65
N ALA A 56 -8.12 -5.19 33.27
CA ALA A 56 -7.28 -4.41 34.16
C ALA A 56 -7.89 -3.01 34.29
N GLN A 57 -8.49 -2.75 35.45
CA GLN A 57 -8.82 -1.40 35.88
C GLN A 57 -7.53 -0.57 35.89
N VAL A 58 -7.54 0.52 35.12
CA VAL A 58 -6.49 1.53 35.11
C VAL A 58 -6.38 2.10 36.52
N SER A 59 -5.35 1.68 37.25
CA SER A 59 -5.03 2.23 38.56
C SER A 59 -4.43 3.62 38.33
N ASN A 60 -5.15 4.67 38.72
CA ASN A 60 -4.58 6.01 38.86
C ASN A 60 -3.51 5.94 39.97
N ILE A 61 -2.23 6.03 39.61
CA ILE A 61 -1.10 5.95 40.58
C ILE A 61 -0.78 7.33 41.19
N ASN A 62 -1.71 8.29 41.14
CA ASN A 62 -1.55 9.51 41.92
C ASN A 62 -2.91 10.08 42.41
N PRO A 63 -3.32 9.80 43.66
CA PRO A 63 -4.56 10.31 44.23
C PRO A 63 -4.56 11.82 44.51
N ASN A 64 -3.46 12.53 44.23
CA ASN A 64 -3.29 13.97 44.54
C ASN A 64 -3.47 14.92 43.35
N VAL A 65 -3.78 14.44 42.13
CA VAL A 65 -4.02 15.34 41.00
C VAL A 65 -5.49 15.73 40.96
N THR A 66 -5.82 16.90 41.52
CA THR A 66 -7.13 17.50 41.34
C THR A 66 -7.24 18.10 39.92
N PRO A 67 -8.38 17.97 39.22
CA PRO A 67 -8.57 18.52 37.86
C PRO A 67 -8.26 20.02 37.76
N ASN A 68 -8.42 20.78 38.85
CA ASN A 68 -8.14 22.22 38.93
C ASN A 68 -6.65 22.59 38.86
N ALA A 69 -5.73 21.62 39.01
CA ALA A 69 -4.29 21.86 38.90
C ALA A 69 -3.78 21.76 37.44
N ILE A 70 -4.62 21.32 36.50
CA ILE A 70 -4.25 21.15 35.10
C ILE A 70 -4.44 22.47 34.36
N GLN A 71 -3.33 23.10 33.98
CA GLN A 71 -3.30 24.29 33.14
C GLN A 71 -3.02 23.91 31.69
N THR A 72 -3.48 24.73 30.75
CA THR A 72 -3.16 24.57 29.34
C THR A 72 -2.43 25.79 28.79
N ALA A 73 -1.51 25.55 27.87
CA ALA A 73 -0.85 26.58 27.08
C ALA A 73 -1.11 26.29 25.60
N SER A 74 -1.08 27.32 24.75
CA SER A 74 -1.30 27.14 23.31
C SER A 74 -0.27 27.89 22.48
N LEU A 75 0.10 27.30 21.34
CA LEU A 75 0.94 27.90 20.31
C LEU A 75 0.27 27.70 18.95
N GLY A 76 0.52 28.60 18.00
CA GLY A 76 0.01 28.45 16.64
C GLY A 76 0.86 29.18 15.62
N ASN A 77 0.89 28.63 14.40
CA ASN A 77 1.46 29.23 13.20
C ASN A 77 0.44 29.11 12.05
N ASN A 78 0.87 29.26 10.80
CA ASN A 78 -0.03 29.17 9.63
C ASN A 78 -0.49 27.74 9.31
N GLU A 79 0.18 26.71 9.83
CA GLU A 79 -0.03 25.30 9.53
C GLU A 79 -0.64 24.51 10.70
N LEU A 80 -0.26 24.87 11.93
CA LEU A 80 -0.49 24.11 13.15
C LEU A 80 -1.11 24.99 14.23
N LYS A 81 -2.00 24.37 15.00
CA LYS A 81 -2.43 24.87 16.31
C LYS A 81 -2.22 23.78 17.35
N LEU A 82 -1.44 24.11 18.38
CA LEU A 82 -0.99 23.21 19.42
C LEU A 82 -1.55 23.65 20.77
N GLU A 83 -1.98 22.69 21.57
CA GLU A 83 -2.25 22.89 23.00
C GLU A 83 -1.38 21.93 23.81
N PHE A 84 -0.90 22.41 24.95
CA PHE A 84 -0.03 21.68 25.88
C PHE A 84 -0.75 21.55 27.21
N SER A 85 -0.66 20.37 27.82
CA SER A 85 -1.19 20.08 29.14
C SER A 85 -0.09 20.20 30.18
N SER A 86 -0.38 20.85 31.29
CA SER A 86 0.53 20.90 32.44
C SER A 86 0.73 19.52 33.07
N LEU A 87 -0.25 18.61 32.97
CA LEU A 87 -0.08 17.21 33.34
C LEU A 87 0.80 16.50 32.30
N GLY A 88 1.97 16.03 32.76
CA GLY A 88 3.01 15.43 31.94
C GLY A 88 3.81 16.42 31.10
N GLY A 89 3.46 17.71 31.10
CA GLY A 89 4.10 18.73 30.28
C GLY A 89 4.07 18.40 28.78
N GLN A 90 3.02 17.72 28.32
CA GLN A 90 2.96 17.09 26.99
C GLN A 90 2.01 17.83 26.03
N VAL A 91 2.22 17.63 24.73
CA VAL A 91 1.28 18.10 23.70
C VAL A 91 -0.05 17.35 23.85
N SER A 92 -1.12 18.08 24.19
CA SER A 92 -2.46 17.53 24.41
C SER A 92 -3.36 17.66 23.19
N LYS A 93 -3.05 18.59 22.27
CA LYS A 93 -3.80 18.80 21.04
C LYS A 93 -2.89 19.24 19.90
N VAL A 94 -3.09 18.65 18.72
CA VAL A 94 -2.44 19.02 17.47
C VAL A 94 -3.51 19.12 16.39
N GLU A 95 -3.75 20.33 15.90
CA GLU A 95 -4.65 20.61 14.77
C GLU A 95 -3.85 21.03 13.54
N LEU A 96 -4.15 20.44 12.39
CA LEU A 96 -3.58 20.85 11.09
C LEU A 96 -4.58 21.77 10.40
N LEU A 97 -4.27 23.07 10.38
CA LEU A 97 -5.20 24.12 9.97
C LEU A 97 -5.60 24.06 8.50
N LYS A 98 -4.71 23.54 7.64
CA LYS A 98 -4.93 23.42 6.19
C LYS A 98 -5.80 22.22 5.78
N TYR A 99 -6.16 21.34 6.72
CA TYR A 99 -6.85 20.09 6.41
C TYR A 99 -8.12 19.89 7.26
N LYS A 100 -9.06 19.12 6.71
CA LYS A 100 -10.30 18.70 7.39
C LYS A 100 -10.37 17.18 7.47
N ALA A 101 -10.89 16.67 8.57
CA ALA A 101 -11.16 15.25 8.78
C ALA A 101 -12.57 14.88 8.31
N TYR A 102 -12.75 13.62 7.94
CA TYR A 102 -14.04 13.07 7.52
C TYR A 102 -15.00 12.93 8.70
N ASN A 103 -16.23 13.38 8.49
CA ASN A 103 -17.31 13.31 9.47
C ASN A 103 -18.30 12.22 9.07
N GLN A 104 -18.34 11.14 9.87
CA GLN A 104 -19.26 10.03 9.64
C GLN A 104 -20.74 10.44 9.74
N LYS A 105 -21.08 11.50 10.47
CA LYS A 105 -22.47 11.95 10.66
C LYS A 105 -22.99 12.74 9.46
N THR A 106 -22.15 13.59 8.88
CA THR A 106 -22.53 14.44 7.74
C THR A 106 -22.10 13.86 6.39
N ASP A 107 -21.28 12.80 6.39
CA ASP A 107 -20.70 12.16 5.20
C ASP A 107 -19.93 13.18 4.34
N ASN A 108 -19.21 14.10 4.99
CA ASN A 108 -18.41 15.16 4.38
C ASN A 108 -17.11 15.39 5.18
N ALA A 109 -16.09 15.98 4.54
CA ALA A 109 -14.84 16.38 5.19
C ALA A 109 -14.96 17.79 5.80
N ASP A 110 -15.74 17.93 6.88
CA ASP A 110 -16.03 19.22 7.52
C ASP A 110 -15.45 19.38 8.93
N GLN A 111 -14.93 18.30 9.53
CA GLN A 111 -14.38 18.36 10.88
C GLN A 111 -12.97 18.94 10.90
N PRO A 112 -12.59 19.68 11.96
CA PRO A 112 -11.18 20.05 12.15
C PRO A 112 -10.30 18.81 12.24
N LEU A 113 -9.16 18.82 11.54
CA LEU A 113 -8.25 17.68 11.52
C LEU A 113 -7.31 17.71 12.72
N TYR A 114 -7.45 16.72 13.58
CA TYR A 114 -6.69 16.62 14.82
C TYR A 114 -5.90 15.30 14.89
N LEU A 115 -4.57 15.36 14.82
CA LEU A 115 -3.71 14.18 15.02
C LEU A 115 -3.66 13.78 16.50
N ILE A 116 -3.60 14.77 17.39
CA ILE A 116 -3.64 14.59 18.83
C ILE A 116 -4.84 15.34 19.38
N ASN A 117 -5.68 14.65 20.14
CA ASN A 117 -6.78 15.21 20.93
C ASN A 117 -7.30 14.15 21.92
N LYS A 118 -8.06 14.57 22.94
CA LYS A 118 -8.72 13.67 23.90
C LYS A 118 -7.77 12.66 24.55
N ASN A 119 -6.53 13.07 24.82
CA ASN A 119 -5.48 12.26 25.45
C ASN A 119 -5.14 10.97 24.67
N ASN A 120 -5.26 10.99 23.34
CA ASN A 120 -4.89 9.88 22.48
C ASN A 120 -3.38 9.71 22.28
N SER A 121 -2.56 10.70 22.66
CA SER A 121 -1.10 10.60 22.69
C SER A 121 -0.62 10.89 24.11
N LYS A 122 0.24 10.03 24.64
CA LYS A 122 0.91 10.23 25.92
C LYS A 122 2.37 9.85 25.78
N TYR A 123 3.26 10.72 26.19
CA TYR A 123 4.69 10.40 26.20
C TYR A 123 5.37 10.92 27.46
N GLY A 124 6.49 10.31 27.81
CA GLY A 124 7.26 10.72 28.97
C GLY A 124 8.58 9.97 29.06
N PHE A 125 9.42 10.46 29.96
CA PHE A 125 10.70 9.85 30.30
C PHE A 125 10.57 9.12 31.63
N GLN A 126 11.10 7.91 31.66
CA GLN A 126 11.11 7.04 32.82
C GLN A 126 12.55 6.79 33.27
N PHE A 127 12.79 6.92 34.56
CA PHE A 127 14.09 6.65 35.20
C PHE A 127 13.85 6.24 36.65
N LYS A 128 14.82 5.58 37.27
CA LYS A 128 14.75 5.14 38.67
C LYS A 128 15.42 6.14 39.58
N ASP A 129 14.84 6.38 40.75
CA ASP A 129 15.55 7.09 41.81
C ASP A 129 16.55 6.17 42.52
N LYS A 130 17.37 6.75 43.40
CA LYS A 130 18.35 6.01 44.23
C LYS A 130 17.72 4.97 45.16
N THR A 131 16.40 5.01 45.38
CA THR A 131 15.67 4.00 46.15
C THR A 131 15.13 2.85 45.28
N GLY A 132 15.32 2.93 43.96
CA GLY A 132 14.81 1.98 42.98
C GLY A 132 13.37 2.24 42.54
N LYS A 133 12.73 3.33 43.00
CA LYS A 133 11.37 3.70 42.58
C LYS A 133 11.42 4.26 41.17
N VAL A 134 10.54 3.74 40.32
CA VAL A 134 10.38 4.21 38.95
C VAL A 134 9.60 5.52 38.95
N ILE A 135 10.19 6.56 38.35
CA ILE A 135 9.58 7.88 38.15
C ILE A 135 9.24 8.01 36.68
N ASN A 136 8.06 8.56 36.38
CA ASN A 136 7.67 8.89 35.01
C ASN A 136 7.27 10.37 34.93
N THR A 137 7.86 11.11 33.99
CA THR A 137 7.54 12.53 33.81
C THR A 137 6.10 12.76 33.40
N LYS A 138 5.41 11.78 32.80
CA LYS A 138 4.01 11.88 32.39
C LYS A 138 3.04 12.05 33.57
N ASP A 139 3.46 11.64 34.76
CA ASP A 139 2.66 11.68 35.99
C ASP A 139 2.93 12.95 36.82
N LEU A 140 3.88 13.79 36.38
CA LEU A 140 4.24 15.05 37.03
C LEU A 140 3.33 16.20 36.55
N VAL A 141 3.09 17.18 37.43
CA VAL A 141 2.39 18.42 37.09
C VAL A 141 3.42 19.53 36.90
N PHE A 142 3.47 20.07 35.69
CA PHE A 142 4.34 21.17 35.30
C PHE A 142 3.65 22.52 35.50
N SER A 143 4.42 23.60 35.54
CA SER A 143 3.93 24.97 35.46
C SER A 143 4.29 25.55 34.09
N PRO A 144 3.30 25.94 33.25
CA PRO A 144 3.56 26.53 31.95
C PRO A 144 4.00 27.99 32.04
N ALA A 145 4.96 28.38 31.21
CA ALA A 145 5.33 29.77 30.95
C ALA A 145 5.45 29.97 29.44
N VAL A 146 4.61 30.85 28.87
CA VAL A 146 4.59 31.14 27.43
C VAL A 146 5.46 32.36 27.15
N ASN A 147 6.36 32.27 26.18
CA ASN A 147 7.18 33.38 25.71
C ASN A 147 7.27 33.35 24.18
N GLY A 148 6.54 34.25 23.51
CA GLY A 148 6.48 34.30 22.05
C GLY A 148 5.95 33.00 21.45
N ASN A 149 6.78 32.35 20.63
CA ASN A 149 6.48 31.06 20.00
C ASN A 149 6.96 29.86 20.82
N ALA A 150 7.34 30.05 22.09
CA ALA A 150 7.82 28.99 22.96
C ALA A 150 6.98 28.84 24.23
N VAL A 151 6.88 27.60 24.71
CA VAL A 151 6.28 27.25 26.01
C VAL A 151 7.31 26.48 26.82
N THR A 152 7.66 27.00 27.99
CA THR A 152 8.50 26.32 28.97
C THR A 152 7.60 25.72 30.05
N MET A 153 7.61 24.40 30.18
CA MET A 153 6.94 23.65 31.23
C MET A 153 7.98 23.30 32.29
N THR A 154 7.80 23.75 33.53
CA THR A 154 8.73 23.45 34.64
C THR A 154 8.07 22.61 35.72
N ALA A 155 8.67 21.48 36.10
CA ALA A 155 8.27 20.67 37.24
C ALA A 155 9.39 20.59 38.27
N ASN A 156 9.04 20.62 39.55
CA ASN A 156 9.96 20.38 40.66
C ASN A 156 9.69 19.01 41.25
N TYR A 157 10.72 18.20 41.40
CA TYR A 157 10.61 16.87 41.99
C TYR A 157 11.79 16.63 42.94
N ASN A 158 11.53 16.47 44.24
CA ASN A 158 12.55 16.20 45.27
C ASN A 158 13.80 17.10 45.18
N GLY A 159 13.63 18.37 44.83
CA GLY A 159 14.72 19.36 44.71
C GLY A 159 15.39 19.42 43.34
N ALA A 160 15.06 18.53 42.39
CA ALA A 160 15.45 18.68 40.99
C ALA A 160 14.40 19.45 40.20
N VAL A 161 14.88 20.22 39.23
CA VAL A 161 14.06 20.96 38.28
C VAL A 161 14.09 20.23 36.95
N ILE A 162 12.92 19.94 36.38
CA ILE A 162 12.75 19.34 35.07
C ILE A 162 12.02 20.35 34.18
N GLN A 163 12.65 20.73 33.07
CA GLN A 163 12.12 21.68 32.10
C GLN A 163 11.91 21.03 30.75
N PHE A 164 10.69 21.15 30.24
CA PHE A 164 10.32 20.82 28.87
C PHE A 164 10.08 22.13 28.12
N ILE A 165 10.92 22.41 27.13
CA ILE A 165 10.88 23.66 26.36
C ILE A 165 10.42 23.31 24.96
N TYR A 166 9.21 23.75 24.62
CA TYR A 166 8.63 23.60 23.30
C TYR A 166 8.80 24.91 22.52
N THR A 167 9.29 24.86 21.30
CA THR A 167 9.38 26.04 20.42
C THR A 167 8.75 25.72 19.08
N LEU A 168 7.67 26.41 18.74
CA LEU A 168 6.99 26.25 17.46
C LEU A 168 7.77 26.97 16.37
N LEU A 169 8.24 26.20 15.39
CA LEU A 169 8.95 26.70 14.22
C LEU A 169 7.99 26.86 13.04
N ASP A 170 8.52 27.26 11.88
CA ASP A 170 7.77 27.28 10.64
C ASP A 170 7.38 25.87 10.19
N LYS A 171 6.39 25.78 9.28
CA LYS A 171 5.84 24.53 8.75
C LYS A 171 5.25 23.67 9.90
N TYR A 172 5.51 22.36 9.86
CA TYR A 172 4.90 21.36 10.73
C TYR A 172 5.86 20.91 11.85
N THR A 173 6.76 21.80 12.29
CA THR A 173 7.89 21.46 13.17
C THR A 173 7.78 22.10 14.55
N LEU A 174 7.98 21.28 15.58
CA LEU A 174 7.99 21.69 16.98
C LEU A 174 9.27 21.20 17.64
N ASP A 175 10.18 22.11 17.95
CA ASP A 175 11.36 21.78 18.75
C ASP A 175 10.95 21.45 20.18
N PHE A 176 11.54 20.39 20.73
CA PHE A 176 11.27 19.89 22.07
C PHE A 176 12.57 19.62 22.81
N LYS A 177 12.95 20.50 23.73
CA LYS A 177 14.18 20.37 24.52
C LYS A 177 13.85 19.95 25.94
N VAL A 178 14.55 18.95 26.43
CA VAL A 178 14.48 18.51 27.83
C VAL A 178 15.74 18.98 28.53
N ARG A 179 15.57 19.69 29.64
CA ARG A 179 16.66 20.16 30.49
C ARG A 179 16.38 19.82 31.94
N THR A 180 17.38 19.31 32.62
CA THR A 180 17.27 18.99 34.05
C THR A 180 18.40 19.62 34.84
N GLN A 181 18.09 19.99 36.08
CA GLN A 181 19.06 20.53 37.02
C GLN A 181 18.86 19.87 38.38
N GLY A 182 19.90 19.22 38.90
CA GLY A 182 19.89 18.56 40.20
C GLY A 182 19.30 17.14 40.16
N LEU A 183 18.98 16.61 38.96
CA LEU A 183 18.46 15.27 38.81
C LEU A 183 19.49 14.21 39.23
N ALA A 184 20.79 14.49 39.03
CA ALA A 184 21.89 13.63 39.47
C ALA A 184 21.93 13.39 40.99
N ASN A 185 21.28 14.25 41.79
CA ASN A 185 21.14 14.03 43.22
C ASN A 185 20.09 12.96 43.55
N ILE A 186 19.14 12.71 42.65
CA ILE A 186 17.96 11.87 42.86
C ILE A 186 18.07 10.53 42.14
N THR A 187 18.64 10.51 40.92
CA THR A 187 18.86 9.30 40.13
C THR A 187 20.33 8.93 40.06
N ALA A 188 20.61 7.63 39.94
CA ALA A 188 21.92 7.10 39.56
C ALA A 188 21.87 6.48 38.15
N ASP A 189 20.73 6.56 37.46
CA ASP A 189 20.60 6.05 36.11
C ASP A 189 21.43 6.91 35.14
N ASN A 190 21.99 6.23 34.15
CA ASN A 190 22.69 6.84 33.02
C ASN A 190 21.82 6.86 31.75
N LYS A 191 20.54 6.47 31.86
CA LYS A 191 19.59 6.45 30.76
C LYS A 191 18.20 6.86 31.24
N ALA A 192 17.40 7.37 30.30
CA ALA A 192 15.98 7.58 30.49
C ALA A 192 15.21 6.83 29.40
N ASP A 193 14.28 5.97 29.81
CA ASP A 193 13.40 5.25 28.89
C ASP A 193 12.30 6.22 28.41
N PHE A 194 12.26 6.50 27.12
CA PHE A 194 11.20 7.25 26.45
C PHE A 194 10.05 6.31 26.08
N ILE A 195 8.90 6.56 26.67
CA ILE A 195 7.68 5.78 26.45
C ILE A 195 6.70 6.67 25.69
N TRP A 196 6.16 6.17 24.57
CA TRP A 196 5.15 6.86 23.78
C TRP A 196 3.97 5.94 23.47
N ASP A 197 2.84 6.24 24.09
CA ASP A 197 1.55 5.61 23.84
C ASP A 197 0.74 6.47 22.87
N TYR A 198 0.39 5.94 21.70
CA TYR A 198 -0.37 6.66 20.69
C TYR A 198 -1.54 5.85 20.13
N SER A 199 -2.74 6.36 20.34
CA SER A 199 -4.00 5.85 19.77
C SER A 199 -4.36 6.67 18.53
N VAL A 200 -4.13 6.07 17.37
CA VAL A 200 -4.39 6.68 16.05
C VAL A 200 -5.90 6.86 15.87
N ARG A 201 -6.32 8.06 15.47
CA ARG A 201 -7.73 8.39 15.23
C ARG A 201 -8.11 8.11 13.79
N ASN A 202 -9.38 7.77 13.57
CA ASN A 202 -9.95 7.66 12.23
C ASN A 202 -10.16 9.07 11.65
N LEU A 203 -9.47 9.41 10.56
CA LEU A 203 -9.53 10.72 9.91
C LEU A 203 -10.19 10.66 8.55
N GLU A 204 -10.25 9.48 7.93
CA GLU A 204 -10.73 9.28 6.56
C GLU A 204 -12.04 8.48 6.52
N LYS A 205 -12.70 8.50 5.36
CA LYS A 205 -13.90 7.68 5.12
C LYS A 205 -13.58 6.18 5.15
N GLY A 206 -12.47 5.79 4.54
CA GLY A 206 -12.03 4.40 4.42
C GLY A 206 -11.33 3.88 5.67
N ARG A 207 -12.08 3.50 6.72
CA ARG A 207 -11.51 3.01 7.99
C ARG A 207 -10.48 1.87 7.81
N ALA A 208 -10.85 0.81 7.11
CA ALA A 208 -9.99 -0.37 6.91
C ALA A 208 -8.73 -0.02 6.12
N GLN A 209 -8.88 0.86 5.12
CA GLN A 209 -7.78 1.36 4.31
C GLN A 209 -6.83 2.20 5.16
N GLU A 210 -7.33 3.17 5.92
CA GLU A 210 -6.51 4.01 6.80
C GLU A 210 -5.79 3.18 7.88
N GLN A 211 -6.49 2.21 8.48
CA GLN A 211 -5.91 1.28 9.45
C GLN A 211 -4.75 0.47 8.85
N SER A 212 -4.89 -0.03 7.61
CA SER A 212 -3.83 -0.79 6.93
C SER A 212 -2.60 0.05 6.54
N HIS A 213 -2.75 1.38 6.45
CA HIS A 213 -1.65 2.32 6.21
C HIS A 213 -1.14 2.97 7.51
N SER A 214 -1.70 2.57 8.66
CA SER A 214 -1.30 3.07 9.97
C SER A 214 -0.25 2.14 10.62
N GLU A 215 1.00 2.60 10.66
CA GLU A 215 2.16 1.76 11.01
C GLU A 215 3.31 2.57 11.61
N PHE A 216 4.23 1.88 12.28
CA PHE A 216 5.50 2.48 12.69
C PHE A 216 6.40 2.67 11.47
N SER A 217 7.08 3.80 11.42
CA SER A 217 8.15 4.08 10.46
C SER A 217 9.30 4.74 11.19
N TYR A 218 10.53 4.39 10.84
CA TYR A 218 11.71 4.91 11.50
C TYR A 218 12.89 4.97 10.55
N ALA A 219 13.85 5.85 10.86
CA ALA A 219 15.14 5.88 10.20
C ALA A 219 16.28 5.76 11.21
N PHE A 220 17.39 5.20 10.73
CA PHE A 220 18.60 4.95 11.49
C PHE A 220 19.83 5.16 10.58
N ASN A 221 21.02 4.92 11.13
CA ASN A 221 22.29 5.10 10.43
C ASN A 221 22.45 6.50 9.82
N ASN A 222 22.16 7.53 10.64
CA ASN A 222 22.19 8.94 10.23
C ASN A 222 21.30 9.19 9.01
N TYR A 223 20.04 8.80 9.14
CA TYR A 223 18.97 8.90 8.14
C TYR A 223 19.15 8.06 6.87
N LYS A 224 20.30 7.40 6.64
CA LYS A 224 20.57 6.65 5.40
C LYS A 224 19.66 5.46 5.22
N ASP A 225 19.31 4.81 6.33
CA ASP A 225 18.54 3.59 6.35
C ASP A 225 17.16 3.89 6.95
N TYR A 226 16.14 3.28 6.38
CA TYR A 226 14.76 3.41 6.84
C TYR A 226 14.12 2.02 6.84
N ASP A 227 13.20 1.81 7.78
CA ASP A 227 12.33 0.64 7.77
C ASP A 227 10.95 1.03 8.31
N TYR A 228 10.00 0.13 8.15
CA TYR A 228 8.66 0.30 8.67
C TYR A 228 8.15 -1.04 9.19
N ASP A 229 7.38 -0.99 10.26
CA ASP A 229 6.77 -2.19 10.82
C ASP A 229 5.25 -2.06 10.80
N GLY A 230 4.61 -2.83 9.92
CA GLY A 230 3.16 -2.98 9.85
C GLY A 230 2.63 -4.17 10.65
N ARG A 231 3.50 -4.96 11.29
CA ARG A 231 3.16 -6.15 12.08
C ARG A 231 2.75 -5.76 13.50
N THR A 232 2.41 -6.75 14.31
CA THR A 232 2.00 -6.56 15.70
C THR A 232 3.11 -5.99 16.57
N THR A 233 4.38 -6.29 16.27
CA THR A 233 5.52 -5.89 17.10
C THR A 233 6.65 -5.33 16.25
N MET A 234 7.39 -4.38 16.80
CA MET A 234 8.59 -3.75 16.25
C MET A 234 9.74 -4.01 17.23
N GLU A 235 10.86 -4.54 16.76
CA GLU A 235 12.03 -4.84 17.60
C GLU A 235 13.32 -4.41 16.90
N GLU A 236 13.88 -3.27 17.34
CA GLU A 236 15.11 -2.69 16.82
C GLU A 236 16.10 -2.50 17.98
N GLU A 237 16.60 -3.63 18.52
CA GLU A 237 17.49 -3.62 19.68
C GLU A 237 18.92 -3.19 19.37
N LYS A 238 19.35 -3.36 18.11
CA LYS A 238 20.75 -3.15 17.68
C LYS A 238 20.99 -1.76 17.11
N GLU A 239 19.97 -1.19 16.48
CA GLU A 239 20.08 0.08 15.77
C GLU A 239 19.80 1.26 16.71
N THR A 240 20.41 2.40 16.40
CA THR A 240 20.09 3.68 17.05
C THR A 240 19.20 4.47 16.10
N LEU A 241 17.93 4.64 16.46
CA LEU A 241 16.95 5.33 15.63
C LEU A 241 17.18 6.84 15.71
N ASN A 242 17.33 7.49 14.56
CA ASN A 242 17.36 8.95 14.47
C ASN A 242 15.96 9.53 14.75
N TRP A 243 14.94 8.92 14.17
CA TRP A 243 13.54 9.25 14.41
C TRP A 243 12.66 8.02 14.38
N ILE A 244 11.56 8.09 15.13
CA ILE A 244 10.47 7.13 15.14
C ILE A 244 9.17 7.91 14.90
N GLY A 245 8.32 7.37 14.05
CA GLY A 245 7.07 7.98 13.68
C GLY A 245 5.94 7.00 13.58
N VAL A 246 4.74 7.50 13.84
CA VAL A 246 3.49 6.81 13.51
C VAL A 246 2.92 7.48 12.28
N LYS A 247 2.92 6.72 11.20
CA LYS A 247 2.35 7.07 9.92
C LYS A 247 0.87 6.68 9.91
N GLN A 248 0.04 7.52 9.32
CA GLN A 248 -1.33 7.25 8.87
C GLN A 248 -1.39 7.33 7.34
N GLN A 249 -2.57 7.18 6.74
CA GLN A 249 -2.75 7.24 5.28
C GLN A 249 -2.22 8.54 4.65
N PHE A 250 -2.44 9.69 5.29
CA PHE A 250 -2.11 11.01 4.73
C PHE A 250 -1.27 11.90 5.66
N PHE A 251 -1.03 11.47 6.89
CA PHE A 251 -0.35 12.28 7.91
C PHE A 251 0.63 11.42 8.70
N ALA A 252 1.62 12.05 9.32
CA ALA A 252 2.53 11.38 10.23
C ALA A 252 2.81 12.25 11.45
N SER A 253 2.92 11.59 12.61
CA SER A 253 3.49 12.16 13.83
C SER A 253 4.87 11.52 14.03
N VAL A 254 5.93 12.31 13.98
CA VAL A 254 7.32 11.82 14.07
C VAL A 254 8.03 12.53 15.20
N ILE A 255 8.75 11.78 16.03
CA ILE A 255 9.71 12.32 16.99
C ILE A 255 11.12 11.94 16.57
N GLU A 256 11.97 12.95 16.49
CA GLU A 256 13.40 12.81 16.25
C GLU A 256 14.16 13.06 17.56
N ALA A 257 15.18 12.25 17.82
CA ALA A 257 16.13 12.48 18.90
C ALA A 257 17.51 12.81 18.32
N LYS A 258 18.10 13.94 18.73
CA LYS A 258 19.41 14.38 18.22
C LYS A 258 20.52 13.36 18.50
N ASN A 259 20.46 12.69 19.65
CA ASN A 259 21.40 11.63 20.04
C ASN A 259 20.84 10.22 19.77
N GLY A 260 19.66 10.13 19.16
CA GLY A 260 18.98 8.89 18.80
C GLY A 260 18.33 8.13 19.96
N PHE A 261 17.47 7.17 19.61
CA PHE A 261 16.85 6.22 20.52
C PHE A 261 17.49 4.84 20.37
N THR A 262 17.87 4.22 21.48
CA THR A 262 18.49 2.90 21.53
C THR A 262 17.58 1.85 22.16
N GLN A 263 17.76 0.58 21.81
CA GLN A 263 16.90 -0.54 22.24
C GLN A 263 15.42 -0.27 21.98
N SER A 264 15.11 0.11 20.75
CA SER A 264 13.76 0.50 20.36
C SER A 264 12.84 -0.73 20.22
N LYS A 265 11.69 -0.67 20.87
CA LYS A 265 10.64 -1.70 20.82
C LYS A 265 9.29 -1.04 20.65
N GLY A 266 8.36 -1.75 20.03
CA GLY A 266 7.00 -1.27 19.94
C GLY A 266 5.99 -2.37 19.71
N ASN A 267 4.75 -2.10 20.09
CA ASN A 267 3.61 -2.98 19.89
C ASN A 267 2.48 -2.19 19.21
N GLN A 268 1.71 -2.87 18.37
CA GLN A 268 0.62 -2.28 17.62
C GLN A 268 -0.59 -3.20 17.60
N GLU A 269 -1.74 -2.67 18.01
CA GLU A 269 -2.99 -3.41 18.11
C GLU A 269 -4.10 -2.71 17.32
N ASN A 270 -4.77 -3.47 16.46
CA ASN A 270 -5.92 -2.96 15.70
C ASN A 270 -7.12 -2.78 16.62
N VAL A 271 -7.84 -1.68 16.44
CA VAL A 271 -9.10 -1.40 17.12
C VAL A 271 -10.23 -1.55 16.09
N GLU A 272 -11.13 -2.50 16.32
CA GLU A 272 -12.18 -2.84 15.35
C GLU A 272 -13.21 -1.70 15.22
N GLU A 273 -13.66 -1.13 16.34
CA GLU A 273 -14.74 -0.13 16.38
C GLU A 273 -14.37 1.15 17.14
N GLY A 274 -15.12 2.22 16.86
CA GLY A 274 -14.98 3.50 17.55
C GLY A 274 -14.06 4.51 16.85
N GLU A 275 -13.64 5.53 17.59
CA GLU A 275 -12.89 6.67 17.04
C GLU A 275 -11.43 6.34 16.71
N TYR A 276 -10.87 5.28 17.31
CA TYR A 276 -9.47 4.90 17.14
C TYR A 276 -9.34 3.73 16.16
N LEU A 277 -8.27 3.75 15.37
CA LEU A 277 -7.93 2.72 14.39
C LEU A 277 -6.93 1.70 14.95
N LYS A 278 -5.91 2.20 15.65
CA LYS A 278 -4.80 1.40 16.14
C LYS A 278 -4.26 2.00 17.42
N LYS A 279 -3.84 1.16 18.36
CA LYS A 279 -3.08 1.56 19.54
C LYS A 279 -1.64 1.14 19.33
N LEU A 280 -0.73 2.09 19.48
CA LEU A 280 0.69 1.89 19.35
C LEU A 280 1.36 2.24 20.68
N ASN A 281 2.27 1.40 21.12
CA ASN A 281 3.15 1.67 22.25
C ASN A 281 4.57 1.57 21.74
N TYR A 282 5.38 2.58 22.01
CA TYR A 282 6.80 2.62 21.72
C TYR A 282 7.58 2.78 23.02
N GLU A 283 8.67 2.04 23.12
CA GLU A 283 9.64 2.11 24.20
C GLU A 283 11.05 2.10 23.60
N GLY A 284 11.85 3.09 23.92
CA GLY A 284 13.28 3.13 23.61
C GLY A 284 13.94 4.05 24.61
N PHE A 285 15.27 4.07 24.70
CA PHE A 285 15.93 4.92 25.69
C PHE A 285 16.89 5.91 25.08
N VAL A 286 17.12 6.99 25.81
CA VAL A 286 18.12 8.01 25.51
C VAL A 286 19.18 8.03 26.61
N GLN A 287 20.42 8.26 26.23
CA GLN A 287 21.54 8.36 27.18
C GLN A 287 21.46 9.65 27.99
N MET A 288 21.72 9.57 29.29
CA MET A 288 21.84 10.73 30.17
C MET A 288 23.32 11.06 30.38
N THR A 289 23.67 12.34 30.41
CA THR A 289 25.05 12.78 30.62
C THR A 289 25.19 13.25 32.07
N GLY A 290 26.02 12.57 32.85
CA GLY A 290 26.21 12.90 34.28
C GLY A 290 24.92 12.76 35.11
N SER A 291 24.05 11.81 34.75
CA SER A 291 22.71 11.62 35.36
C SER A 291 21.79 12.84 35.27
N GLU A 292 22.03 13.72 34.29
CA GLU A 292 21.12 14.78 33.87
C GLU A 292 20.55 14.45 32.47
N LEU A 293 19.25 14.70 32.30
CA LEU A 293 18.53 14.51 31.05
C LEU A 293 18.52 15.83 30.27
N ASN A 294 19.60 16.07 29.52
CA ASN A 294 19.79 17.25 28.69
C ASN A 294 19.78 16.85 27.21
N GLN A 295 18.59 16.61 26.67
CA GLN A 295 18.39 16.04 25.33
C GLN A 295 17.57 16.98 24.43
N ASP A 296 17.88 16.95 23.15
CA ASP A 296 17.19 17.72 22.11
C ASP A 296 16.37 16.77 21.23
N PHE A 297 15.08 17.06 21.12
CA PHE A 297 14.14 16.36 20.27
C PHE A 297 13.44 17.35 19.35
N THR A 298 12.88 16.83 18.27
CA THR A 298 12.01 17.60 17.38
C THR A 298 10.80 16.75 17.00
N TRP A 299 9.62 17.30 17.20
CA TRP A 299 8.36 16.75 16.75
C TRP A 299 7.99 17.27 15.36
N TYR A 300 7.50 16.39 14.52
CA TYR A 300 6.93 16.70 13.21
C TYR A 300 5.50 16.18 13.13
N PHE A 301 4.55 17.07 12.86
CA PHE A 301 3.13 16.75 12.72
C PHE A 301 2.66 17.08 11.31
N MET A 302 3.09 16.30 10.34
CA MET A 302 3.11 16.72 8.94
C MET A 302 2.15 15.93 8.04
N PRO A 303 1.59 16.55 6.99
CA PRO A 303 0.98 15.82 5.90
C PRO A 303 2.05 15.08 5.10
N LEU A 304 1.65 13.95 4.50
CA LEU A 304 2.50 13.17 3.62
C LEU A 304 2.53 13.78 2.22
N ASP A 305 3.12 14.97 2.12
CA ASP A 305 3.30 15.71 0.87
C ASP A 305 4.76 15.63 0.39
N LEU A 306 4.99 15.16 -0.84
CA LEU A 306 6.33 14.79 -1.30
C LEU A 306 7.33 15.98 -1.31
N PRO A 307 7.02 17.17 -1.85
CA PRO A 307 7.91 18.32 -1.80
C PRO A 307 8.20 18.79 -0.37
N LEU A 308 7.20 18.78 0.50
CA LEU A 308 7.36 19.10 1.91
C LEU A 308 8.31 18.12 2.61
N LEU A 309 8.09 16.81 2.47
CA LEU A 309 8.90 15.77 3.11
C LEU A 309 10.36 15.84 2.67
N LYS A 310 10.62 16.08 1.37
CA LYS A 310 11.97 16.28 0.84
C LYS A 310 12.66 17.52 1.41
N SER A 311 11.91 18.57 1.75
CA SER A 311 12.48 19.81 2.27
C SER A 311 13.15 19.68 3.64
N TYR A 312 12.94 18.57 4.35
CA TYR A 312 13.55 18.31 5.66
C TYR A 312 14.89 17.58 5.61
N ASP A 313 15.24 16.93 4.48
CA ASP A 313 16.50 16.17 4.31
C ASP A 313 16.75 15.07 5.38
N LYS A 314 15.67 14.39 5.80
CA LYS A 314 15.67 13.36 6.86
C LYS A 314 15.13 12.00 6.39
N ASN A 315 15.05 11.80 5.08
CA ASN A 315 14.39 10.66 4.43
C ASN A 315 12.91 10.49 4.82
N PHE A 316 12.24 11.58 5.20
CA PHE A 316 10.80 11.57 5.44
C PHE A 316 9.99 11.23 4.19
N ASP A 317 10.54 11.43 2.99
CA ASP A 317 9.84 11.11 1.77
C ASP A 317 9.69 9.59 1.56
N GLU A 318 10.47 8.74 2.24
CA GLU A 318 10.31 7.28 2.22
C GLU A 318 9.15 6.76 3.09
N ILE A 319 8.58 7.61 3.96
CA ILE A 319 7.36 7.30 4.71
C ILE A 319 6.18 7.05 3.75
N LEU A 320 6.19 7.70 2.58
CA LEU A 320 5.16 7.57 1.56
C LEU A 320 5.11 6.15 0.96
N PRO A 321 3.97 5.43 1.06
CA PRO A 321 3.84 4.05 0.58
C PRO A 321 3.62 3.99 -0.94
N LEU A 322 4.54 4.52 -1.72
CA LEU A 322 4.43 4.58 -3.19
C LEU A 322 4.77 3.26 -3.89
N GLY A 323 5.11 2.23 -3.14
CA GLY A 323 5.52 0.92 -3.64
C GLY A 323 7.03 0.72 -3.60
N TRP A 324 7.45 -0.52 -3.79
CA TRP A 324 8.83 -0.94 -3.64
C TRP A 324 9.67 -0.52 -4.86
N SER A 325 10.88 0.01 -4.60
CA SER A 325 11.93 0.26 -5.60
C SER A 325 11.41 0.98 -6.86
N PHE A 326 11.45 0.31 -8.02
CA PHE A 326 11.04 0.87 -9.32
C PHE A 326 9.59 1.38 -9.34
N ILE A 327 8.66 0.73 -8.61
CA ILE A 327 7.27 1.19 -8.55
C ILE A 327 7.19 2.54 -7.85
N GLY A 328 7.90 2.70 -6.73
CA GLY A 328 7.99 3.96 -6.01
C GLY A 328 8.58 5.05 -6.90
N ALA A 329 9.66 4.75 -7.64
CA ALA A 329 10.25 5.68 -8.60
C ALA A 329 9.26 6.08 -9.71
N MET A 330 8.50 5.13 -10.27
CA MET A 330 7.47 5.41 -11.28
C MET A 330 6.36 6.33 -10.71
N ASN A 331 5.94 6.12 -9.47
CA ASN A 331 4.97 7.01 -8.83
C ASN A 331 5.53 8.42 -8.58
N ARG A 332 6.74 8.53 -7.99
CA ARG A 332 7.38 9.82 -7.68
C ARG A 332 7.68 10.64 -8.93
N TYR A 333 8.25 10.02 -9.96
CA TYR A 333 8.80 10.74 -11.12
C TYR A 333 7.88 10.78 -12.34
N PHE A 334 6.95 9.83 -12.48
CA PHE A 334 6.02 9.81 -13.61
C PHE A 334 4.61 10.22 -13.20
N PHE A 335 3.94 9.49 -12.30
CA PHE A 335 2.52 9.76 -12.00
C PHE A 335 2.29 11.08 -11.26
N MET A 336 3.06 11.36 -10.19
CA MET A 336 2.93 12.63 -9.45
C MET A 336 3.29 13.84 -10.32
N TRP A 337 4.39 13.73 -11.07
CA TRP A 337 4.80 14.78 -12.00
C TRP A 337 3.77 15.04 -13.10
N LEU A 338 3.25 13.98 -13.72
CA LEU A 338 2.24 14.08 -14.77
C LEU A 338 0.93 14.67 -14.22
N TYR A 339 0.51 14.25 -13.01
CA TYR A 339 -0.62 14.84 -12.33
C TYR A 339 -0.42 16.34 -12.09
N ALA A 340 0.72 16.74 -11.53
CA ALA A 340 1.02 18.14 -11.22
C ALA A 340 0.98 19.04 -12.47
N ILE A 341 1.50 18.58 -13.61
CA ILE A 341 1.45 19.34 -14.88
C ILE A 341 0.01 19.56 -15.34
N ILE A 342 -0.78 18.49 -15.37
CA ILE A 342 -2.16 18.53 -15.88
C ILE A 342 -3.07 19.31 -14.91
N ALA A 343 -2.87 19.13 -13.61
CA ALA A 343 -3.57 19.90 -12.57
C ALA A 343 -3.25 21.40 -12.68
N GLY A 344 -2.03 21.75 -13.09
CA GLY A 344 -1.64 23.13 -13.40
C GLY A 344 -2.47 23.82 -14.49
N TRP A 345 -3.25 23.07 -15.29
CA TRP A 345 -4.19 23.63 -16.26
C TRP A 345 -5.53 24.07 -15.64
N GLY A 346 -5.70 23.93 -14.32
CA GLY A 346 -6.93 24.30 -13.61
C GLY A 346 -8.09 23.31 -13.78
N LEU A 347 -7.79 22.08 -14.21
CA LEU A 347 -8.77 21.00 -14.32
C LEU A 347 -9.12 20.42 -12.94
N SER A 348 -10.37 19.99 -12.76
CA SER A 348 -10.72 19.22 -11.56
C SER A 348 -10.04 17.85 -11.56
N ALA A 349 -9.78 17.30 -10.37
CA ALA A 349 -9.00 16.07 -10.19
C ALA A 349 -9.47 14.89 -11.05
N GLY A 350 -10.78 14.70 -11.23
CA GLY A 350 -11.29 13.62 -12.09
C GLY A 350 -10.97 13.82 -13.58
N TRP A 351 -10.97 15.05 -14.08
CA TRP A 351 -10.53 15.36 -15.44
C TRP A 351 -9.01 15.24 -15.59
N VAL A 352 -8.25 15.60 -14.55
CA VAL A 352 -6.81 15.36 -14.51
C VAL A 352 -6.51 13.87 -14.68
N ILE A 353 -7.21 13.00 -13.93
CA ILE A 353 -7.08 11.55 -14.05
C ILE A 353 -7.47 11.07 -15.46
N PHE A 354 -8.53 11.62 -16.05
CA PHE A 354 -8.97 11.28 -17.41
C PHE A 354 -7.88 11.57 -18.45
N VAL A 355 -7.31 12.78 -18.45
CA VAL A 355 -6.23 13.17 -19.37
C VAL A 355 -4.96 12.35 -19.12
N MET A 356 -4.60 12.15 -17.85
CA MET A 356 -3.48 11.30 -17.46
C MET A 356 -3.64 9.88 -18.03
N THR A 357 -4.85 9.32 -17.95
CA THR A 357 -5.16 8.00 -18.52
C THR A 357 -4.99 7.96 -20.04
N ILE A 358 -5.44 9.01 -20.75
CA ILE A 358 -5.23 9.12 -22.21
C ILE A 358 -3.74 9.09 -22.54
N ILE A 359 -2.92 9.88 -21.85
CA ILE A 359 -1.48 9.95 -22.10
C ILE A 359 -0.82 8.59 -21.89
N VAL A 360 -1.12 7.91 -20.77
CA VAL A 360 -0.60 6.56 -20.50
C VAL A 360 -1.01 5.59 -21.60
N LYS A 361 -2.26 5.64 -22.06
CA LYS A 361 -2.76 4.77 -23.13
C LYS A 361 -2.14 5.06 -24.48
N LEU A 362 -1.88 6.32 -24.81
CA LEU A 362 -1.18 6.69 -26.03
C LEU A 362 0.25 6.16 -26.03
N ILE A 363 0.96 6.24 -24.90
CA ILE A 363 2.30 5.67 -24.73
C ILE A 363 2.28 4.14 -24.93
N LEU A 364 1.26 3.46 -24.40
CA LEU A 364 1.10 2.00 -24.53
C LEU A 364 0.48 1.56 -25.86
N SER A 365 -0.08 2.47 -26.65
CA SER A 365 -0.80 2.16 -27.89
C SER A 365 0.02 1.35 -28.91
N PRO A 366 1.36 1.53 -29.10
CA PRO A 366 2.12 0.71 -30.03
C PRO A 366 2.21 -0.76 -29.59
N ILE A 367 2.24 -1.00 -28.27
CA ILE A 367 2.26 -2.35 -27.69
C ILE A 367 0.89 -3.01 -27.92
N MET A 368 -0.20 -2.26 -27.67
CA MET A 368 -1.56 -2.72 -27.92
C MET A 368 -1.82 -3.03 -29.40
N TYR A 369 -1.31 -2.20 -30.31
CA TYR A 369 -1.42 -2.44 -31.75
C TYR A 369 -0.80 -3.78 -32.15
N LYS A 370 0.40 -4.09 -31.65
CA LYS A 370 1.07 -5.38 -31.90
C LYS A 370 0.25 -6.55 -31.35
N GLN A 371 -0.35 -6.40 -30.16
CA GLN A 371 -1.23 -7.40 -29.57
C GLN A 371 -2.46 -7.66 -30.46
N HIS A 372 -3.16 -6.61 -30.87
CA HIS A 372 -4.38 -6.76 -31.69
C HIS A 372 -4.08 -7.34 -33.07
N LYS A 373 -2.97 -6.95 -33.69
CA LYS A 373 -2.50 -7.55 -34.95
C LYS A 373 -2.25 -9.05 -34.79
N LEU A 374 -1.60 -9.45 -33.70
CA LEU A 374 -1.36 -10.86 -33.39
C LEU A 374 -2.68 -11.63 -33.17
N SER A 375 -3.63 -11.05 -32.44
CA SER A 375 -4.96 -11.63 -32.24
C SER A 375 -5.74 -11.80 -33.56
N ALA A 376 -5.61 -10.86 -34.50
CA ALA A 376 -6.22 -11.00 -35.81
C ALA A 376 -5.56 -12.11 -36.65
N MET A 377 -4.22 -12.24 -36.59
CA MET A 377 -3.52 -13.36 -37.22
C MET A 377 -3.94 -14.70 -36.63
N MET A 378 -4.12 -14.79 -35.31
CA MET A 378 -4.65 -15.97 -34.62
C MET A 378 -6.05 -16.35 -35.12
N LYS A 379 -6.93 -15.37 -35.33
CA LYS A 379 -8.28 -15.58 -35.86
C LYS A 379 -8.24 -16.17 -37.28
N VAL A 380 -7.33 -15.69 -38.13
CA VAL A 380 -7.17 -16.18 -39.52
C VAL A 380 -6.71 -17.64 -39.56
N ILE A 381 -5.80 -18.04 -38.68
CA ILE A 381 -5.26 -19.43 -38.66
C ILE A 381 -6.12 -20.40 -37.85
N ARG A 382 -7.17 -19.91 -37.18
CA ARG A 382 -8.04 -20.74 -36.33
C ARG A 382 -8.64 -21.96 -37.05
N PRO A 383 -9.10 -21.87 -38.32
CA PRO A 383 -9.57 -23.04 -39.05
C PRO A 383 -8.50 -24.13 -39.19
N GLU A 384 -7.24 -23.74 -39.44
CA GLU A 384 -6.12 -24.69 -39.54
C GLU A 384 -5.82 -25.36 -38.19
N ILE A 385 -5.96 -24.61 -37.09
CA ILE A 385 -5.82 -25.15 -35.73
C ILE A 385 -6.95 -26.13 -35.42
N ASP A 386 -8.19 -25.83 -35.83
CA ASP A 386 -9.34 -26.71 -35.65
C ASP A 386 -9.20 -28.00 -36.48
N GLU A 387 -8.66 -27.92 -37.70
CA GLU A 387 -8.31 -29.10 -38.51
C GLU A 387 -7.24 -29.98 -37.85
N VAL A 388 -6.18 -29.39 -37.30
CA VAL A 388 -5.16 -30.14 -36.55
C VAL A 388 -5.78 -30.78 -35.30
N ASN A 389 -6.62 -30.05 -34.57
CA ASN A 389 -7.29 -30.57 -33.39
C ASN A 389 -8.23 -31.74 -33.72
N ALA A 390 -8.90 -31.71 -34.89
CA ALA A 390 -9.74 -32.81 -35.37
C ALA A 390 -8.90 -34.02 -35.82
N LYS A 391 -7.80 -33.80 -36.55
CA LYS A 391 -6.89 -34.87 -37.01
C LYS A 391 -6.19 -35.59 -35.86
N PHE A 392 -5.85 -34.88 -34.80
CA PHE A 392 -5.14 -35.42 -33.63
C PHE A 392 -6.07 -35.58 -32.42
N LYS A 393 -7.38 -35.78 -32.63
CA LYS A 393 -8.36 -35.93 -31.55
C LYS A 393 -8.06 -37.11 -30.63
N ASP A 394 -7.62 -38.23 -31.21
CA ASP A 394 -7.33 -39.49 -30.52
C ASP A 394 -5.82 -39.70 -30.26
N ALA A 395 -4.99 -38.70 -30.58
CA ALA A 395 -3.55 -38.77 -30.41
C ALA A 395 -3.11 -38.24 -29.04
N ASP A 396 -1.89 -38.61 -28.63
CA ASP A 396 -1.21 -38.09 -27.45
C ASP A 396 -1.32 -36.54 -27.37
N PRO A 397 -1.80 -35.99 -26.23
CA PRO A 397 -1.91 -34.54 -26.00
C PRO A 397 -0.66 -33.75 -26.38
N MET A 398 0.52 -34.35 -26.22
CA MET A 398 1.78 -33.71 -26.55
C MET A 398 2.04 -33.65 -28.07
N LYS A 399 1.67 -34.69 -28.83
CA LYS A 399 1.72 -34.65 -30.30
C LYS A 399 0.74 -33.63 -30.87
N LYS A 400 -0.45 -33.56 -30.29
CA LYS A 400 -1.46 -32.53 -30.63
C LYS A 400 -0.91 -31.13 -30.36
N GLN A 401 -0.24 -30.91 -29.23
CA GLN A 401 0.40 -29.64 -28.90
C GLN A 401 1.53 -29.28 -29.88
N GLN A 402 2.38 -30.25 -30.24
CA GLN A 402 3.47 -30.06 -31.21
C GLN A 402 2.94 -29.65 -32.60
N ALA A 403 1.94 -30.38 -33.12
CA ALA A 403 1.32 -30.07 -34.41
C ALA A 403 0.64 -28.69 -34.41
N THR A 404 -0.05 -28.35 -33.32
CA THR A 404 -0.65 -27.03 -33.11
C THR A 404 0.43 -25.93 -33.11
N MET A 405 1.56 -26.17 -32.43
CA MET A 405 2.68 -25.23 -32.39
C MET A 405 3.36 -25.05 -33.76
N GLU A 406 3.40 -26.10 -34.58
CA GLU A 406 3.92 -26.02 -35.94
C GLU A 406 3.07 -25.10 -36.82
N VAL A 407 1.74 -25.14 -36.70
CA VAL A 407 0.83 -24.22 -37.41
C VAL A 407 1.12 -22.77 -37.01
N TYR A 408 1.22 -22.48 -35.71
CA TYR A 408 1.59 -21.14 -35.23
C TYR A 408 2.95 -20.69 -35.77
N ARG A 409 3.94 -21.58 -35.79
CA ARG A 409 5.28 -21.30 -36.32
C ARG A 409 5.25 -20.96 -37.81
N LYS A 410 4.56 -21.78 -38.61
CA LYS A 410 4.39 -21.57 -40.07
C LYS A 410 3.68 -20.25 -40.35
N ALA A 411 2.67 -19.89 -39.56
CA ALA A 411 1.98 -18.61 -39.67
C ALA A 411 2.81 -17.39 -39.19
N GLY A 412 3.89 -17.61 -38.44
CA GLY A 412 4.69 -16.55 -37.83
C GLY A 412 4.02 -15.90 -36.61
N VAL A 413 3.17 -16.65 -35.92
CA VAL A 413 2.39 -16.17 -34.78
C VAL A 413 3.03 -16.68 -33.48
N ASN A 414 3.39 -15.77 -32.59
CA ASN A 414 3.95 -16.10 -31.27
C ASN A 414 2.86 -16.02 -30.20
N GLN A 415 2.45 -17.15 -29.64
CA GLN A 415 1.42 -17.18 -28.58
C GLN A 415 1.81 -16.39 -27.32
N MET A 416 3.10 -16.38 -26.95
CA MET A 416 3.58 -15.65 -25.78
C MET A 416 3.53 -14.13 -25.97
N ALA A 417 3.53 -13.64 -27.21
CA ALA A 417 3.39 -12.21 -27.46
C ALA A 417 1.96 -11.70 -27.12
N GLY A 418 0.98 -12.60 -26.93
CA GLY A 418 -0.38 -12.27 -26.52
C GLY A 418 -0.51 -11.82 -25.06
N CYS A 419 0.38 -12.28 -24.16
CA CYS A 419 0.37 -11.90 -22.74
C CYS A 419 1.29 -10.71 -22.41
N LEU A 420 2.09 -10.23 -23.38
CA LEU A 420 3.00 -9.10 -23.20
C LEU A 420 2.32 -7.84 -22.62
N PRO A 421 1.09 -7.48 -23.02
CA PRO A 421 0.42 -6.29 -22.48
C PRO A 421 0.02 -6.46 -21.02
N ALA A 422 -0.37 -7.67 -20.61
CA ALA A 422 -0.63 -7.95 -19.20
C ALA A 422 0.63 -7.79 -18.34
N LEU A 423 1.79 -8.24 -18.84
CA LEU A 423 3.07 -8.07 -18.14
C LEU A 423 3.46 -6.60 -17.94
N VAL A 424 3.20 -5.75 -18.93
CA VAL A 424 3.44 -4.30 -18.81
C VAL A 424 2.38 -3.62 -17.93
N GLN A 425 1.15 -4.13 -17.95
CA GLN A 425 0.03 -3.56 -17.19
C GLN A 425 0.13 -3.85 -15.69
N ILE A 426 0.70 -4.99 -15.26
CA ILE A 426 0.80 -5.37 -13.84
C ILE A 426 1.57 -4.32 -13.01
N PRO A 427 2.78 -3.88 -13.40
CA PRO A 427 3.49 -2.82 -12.68
C PRO A 427 2.73 -1.49 -12.65
N ILE A 428 2.10 -1.11 -13.78
CA ILE A 428 1.30 0.11 -13.88
C ILE A 428 0.10 0.03 -12.94
N PHE A 429 -0.56 -1.14 -12.87
CA PHE A 429 -1.65 -1.38 -11.94
C PHE A 429 -1.20 -1.21 -10.50
N TYR A 430 -0.09 -1.83 -10.12
CA TYR A 430 0.40 -1.77 -8.75
C TYR A 430 0.82 -0.34 -8.36
N ALA A 431 1.43 0.40 -9.29
CA ALA A 431 1.78 1.80 -9.07
C ALA A 431 0.54 2.67 -8.83
N LEU A 432 -0.48 2.58 -9.69
CA LEU A 432 -1.72 3.33 -9.55
C LEU A 432 -2.50 2.93 -8.29
N PHE A 433 -2.50 1.65 -7.94
CA PHE A 433 -3.09 1.14 -6.71
C PHE A 433 -2.42 1.72 -5.46
N ARG A 434 -1.11 1.96 -5.49
CA ARG A 434 -0.40 2.65 -4.40
C ARG A 434 -0.55 4.17 -4.46
N PHE A 435 -0.67 4.74 -5.66
CA PHE A 435 -0.75 6.17 -5.88
C PHE A 435 -2.09 6.76 -5.41
N PHE A 436 -3.22 6.28 -5.94
CA PHE A 436 -4.52 6.91 -5.70
C PHE A 436 -4.92 7.01 -4.21
N PRO A 437 -4.76 5.97 -3.39
CA PRO A 437 -5.06 6.03 -1.96
C PRO A 437 -4.18 6.98 -1.14
N ASN A 438 -2.93 7.21 -1.56
CA ASN A 438 -1.90 7.79 -0.70
C ASN A 438 -1.44 9.17 -1.19
N PHE A 439 -2.05 9.67 -2.26
CA PHE A 439 -1.66 10.94 -2.85
C PHE A 439 -2.49 12.08 -2.25
N ILE A 440 -1.83 12.90 -1.41
CA ILE A 440 -2.47 13.95 -0.60
C ILE A 440 -3.24 14.98 -1.45
N ASP A 441 -2.78 15.30 -2.65
CA ASP A 441 -3.45 16.29 -3.51
C ASP A 441 -4.81 15.82 -4.04
N LEU A 442 -5.07 14.51 -4.01
CA LEU A 442 -6.39 13.94 -4.36
C LEU A 442 -7.33 13.87 -3.15
N ARG A 443 -6.81 13.99 -1.93
CA ARG A 443 -7.59 13.86 -0.70
C ARG A 443 -8.68 14.92 -0.64
N GLY A 444 -9.92 14.50 -0.43
CA GLY A 444 -11.09 15.39 -0.40
C GLY A 444 -11.45 16.02 -1.77
N GLN A 445 -10.82 15.60 -2.87
CA GLN A 445 -11.19 16.06 -4.20
C GLN A 445 -12.37 15.25 -4.73
N GLY A 446 -13.49 15.92 -4.99
CA GLY A 446 -14.69 15.29 -5.55
C GLY A 446 -14.71 15.24 -7.07
N PHE A 447 -15.44 14.27 -7.62
CA PHE A 447 -15.75 14.19 -9.05
C PHE A 447 -17.12 13.56 -9.30
N TRP A 448 -18.00 14.32 -9.96
CA TRP A 448 -19.41 13.96 -10.18
C TRP A 448 -20.15 13.59 -8.88
N PHE A 449 -20.43 12.31 -8.65
CA PHE A 449 -21.10 11.81 -7.44
C PHE A 449 -20.11 11.34 -6.37
N ALA A 450 -18.83 11.11 -6.72
CA ALA A 450 -17.81 10.73 -5.76
C ALA A 450 -17.34 11.97 -4.98
N LYS A 451 -17.51 11.96 -3.67
CA LYS A 451 -17.11 13.06 -2.79
C LYS A 451 -15.60 13.13 -2.57
N ASP A 452 -14.91 12.00 -2.67
CA ASP A 452 -13.47 11.90 -2.47
C ASP A 452 -12.89 10.81 -3.40
N LEU A 453 -11.93 11.19 -4.24
CA LEU A 453 -11.27 10.29 -5.18
C LEU A 453 -10.30 9.30 -4.51
N THR A 454 -9.92 9.54 -3.26
CA THR A 454 -9.01 8.66 -2.49
C THR A 454 -9.75 7.59 -1.68
N ALA A 455 -11.05 7.79 -1.44
CA ALA A 455 -11.94 6.83 -0.80
C ALA A 455 -12.87 6.16 -1.82
N TYR A 456 -13.57 5.10 -1.41
CA TYR A 456 -14.60 4.46 -2.22
C TYR A 456 -15.81 5.38 -2.43
N ASP A 457 -16.51 5.22 -3.55
CA ASP A 457 -17.80 5.86 -3.79
C ASP A 457 -18.96 4.96 -3.32
N ASP A 458 -19.96 5.56 -2.70
CA ASP A 458 -21.05 4.87 -1.99
C ASP A 458 -22.42 5.46 -2.32
N LEU A 459 -22.63 5.88 -3.58
CA LEU A 459 -23.91 6.47 -3.98
C LEU A 459 -25.08 5.50 -3.76
N ILE A 460 -24.85 4.20 -3.96
CA ILE A 460 -25.83 3.14 -3.68
C ILE A 460 -25.49 2.52 -2.34
N LYS A 461 -26.26 2.85 -1.29
CA LYS A 461 -26.16 2.24 0.04
C LYS A 461 -27.13 1.06 0.15
N LEU A 462 -26.62 -0.07 0.63
CA LEU A 462 -27.40 -1.30 0.82
C LEU A 462 -27.92 -1.35 2.27
N PRO A 463 -29.19 -1.75 2.50
CA PRO A 463 -29.75 -1.84 3.85
C PRO A 463 -29.21 -3.04 4.65
N PHE A 464 -28.42 -3.91 4.03
CA PHE A 464 -27.79 -5.08 4.64
C PHE A 464 -26.35 -5.23 4.13
N LYS A 465 -25.48 -5.83 4.96
CA LYS A 465 -24.12 -6.17 4.56
C LYS A 465 -24.11 -7.44 3.73
N VAL A 466 -23.70 -7.33 2.47
CA VAL A 466 -23.49 -8.47 1.59
C VAL A 466 -22.05 -8.98 1.78
N PRO A 467 -21.82 -10.29 1.97
CA PRO A 467 -20.48 -10.85 2.02
C PRO A 467 -19.65 -10.42 0.80
N PHE A 468 -18.39 -10.02 1.02
CA PHE A 468 -17.44 -9.51 0.01
C PHE A 468 -17.77 -8.16 -0.66
N LEU A 469 -19.02 -7.74 -0.70
CA LEU A 469 -19.41 -6.43 -1.27
C LEU A 469 -19.48 -5.34 -0.20
N GLY A 470 -19.90 -5.67 1.02
CA GLY A 470 -20.09 -4.70 2.10
C GLY A 470 -21.50 -4.12 2.12
N ASP A 471 -21.61 -2.87 2.55
CA ASP A 471 -22.86 -2.12 2.75
C ASP A 471 -23.15 -1.10 1.64
N HIS A 472 -22.39 -1.10 0.55
CA HIS A 472 -22.57 -0.18 -0.57
C HIS A 472 -22.13 -0.81 -1.89
N LEU A 473 -22.55 -0.18 -2.99
CA LEU A 473 -22.10 -0.48 -4.34
C LEU A 473 -21.56 0.78 -5.02
N SER A 474 -20.28 0.73 -5.37
CA SER A 474 -19.56 1.74 -6.13
C SER A 474 -20.02 1.74 -7.59
N ILE A 475 -20.46 2.91 -8.06
CA ILE A 475 -20.89 3.12 -9.44
C ILE A 475 -19.68 3.13 -10.37
N PHE A 476 -18.55 3.72 -9.95
CA PHE A 476 -17.34 3.66 -10.78
C PHE A 476 -16.80 2.23 -10.90
N ALA A 477 -16.86 1.44 -9.83
CA ALA A 477 -16.48 0.03 -9.89
C ALA A 477 -17.42 -0.76 -10.82
N LEU A 478 -18.74 -0.55 -10.72
CA LEU A 478 -19.73 -1.18 -11.60
C LEU A 478 -19.52 -0.79 -13.07
N ALA A 479 -19.37 0.50 -13.35
CA ALA A 479 -19.13 1.01 -14.70
C ALA A 479 -17.82 0.44 -15.27
N CYS A 480 -16.75 0.40 -14.46
CA CYS A 480 -15.49 -0.24 -14.83
C CYS A 480 -15.68 -1.71 -15.18
N THR A 481 -16.41 -2.48 -14.36
CA THR A 481 -16.69 -3.90 -14.61
C THR A 481 -17.47 -4.11 -15.91
N VAL A 482 -18.48 -3.29 -16.20
CA VAL A 482 -19.23 -3.37 -17.46
C VAL A 482 -18.31 -3.13 -18.66
N VAL A 483 -17.46 -2.10 -18.60
CA VAL A 483 -16.52 -1.80 -19.69
C VAL A 483 -15.48 -2.92 -19.85
N ILE A 484 -14.97 -3.49 -18.76
CA ILE A 484 -14.07 -4.64 -18.81
C ILE A 484 -14.78 -5.85 -19.43
N LEU A 485 -16.04 -6.12 -19.09
CA LEU A 485 -16.81 -7.21 -19.67
C LEU A 485 -17.00 -7.02 -21.19
N ILE A 486 -17.34 -5.80 -21.63
CA ILE A 486 -17.43 -5.48 -23.06
C ILE A 486 -16.08 -5.73 -23.75
N TYR A 487 -14.98 -5.22 -23.16
CA TYR A 487 -13.63 -5.46 -23.65
C TYR A 487 -13.29 -6.95 -23.72
N THR A 488 -13.64 -7.73 -22.69
CA THR A 488 -13.46 -9.18 -22.63
C THR A 488 -14.23 -9.88 -23.74
N VAL A 489 -15.51 -9.54 -23.97
CA VAL A 489 -16.31 -10.12 -25.08
C VAL A 489 -15.69 -9.78 -26.44
N MET A 490 -15.22 -8.56 -26.63
CA MET A 490 -14.59 -8.13 -27.89
C MET A 490 -13.27 -8.84 -28.17
N THR A 491 -12.54 -9.27 -27.13
CA THR A 491 -11.22 -9.89 -27.25
C THR A 491 -11.22 -11.41 -27.09
N SER A 492 -12.22 -12.00 -26.41
CA SER A 492 -12.33 -13.44 -26.12
C SER A 492 -12.53 -14.31 -27.35
N GLY A 493 -13.11 -13.76 -28.43
CA GLY A 493 -13.23 -14.44 -29.72
C GLY A 493 -11.89 -14.88 -30.34
N ASN A 494 -10.77 -14.27 -29.91
CA ASN A 494 -9.44 -14.49 -30.49
C ASN A 494 -8.53 -15.40 -29.63
N MET A 495 -8.99 -15.85 -28.45
CA MET A 495 -8.18 -16.52 -27.42
C MET A 495 -8.76 -17.90 -27.07
N GLN A 496 -9.04 -18.73 -28.06
CA GLN A 496 -9.39 -20.14 -27.84
C GLN A 496 -8.15 -21.00 -28.06
N GLN A 497 -7.45 -21.32 -26.97
CA GLN A 497 -6.49 -22.41 -26.99
C GLN A 497 -7.25 -23.75 -26.90
N PRO A 498 -6.71 -24.84 -27.49
CA PRO A 498 -7.29 -26.16 -27.31
C PRO A 498 -7.36 -26.47 -25.80
N GLN A 499 -8.53 -26.82 -25.33
CA GLN A 499 -8.76 -27.17 -23.93
C GLN A 499 -7.98 -28.46 -23.65
N GLN A 500 -6.90 -28.36 -22.86
CA GLN A 500 -6.20 -29.55 -22.35
C GLN A 500 -7.03 -30.13 -21.20
N GLU A 501 -7.22 -31.45 -21.18
CA GLU A 501 -7.90 -32.13 -20.08
C GLU A 501 -7.20 -31.82 -18.74
N GLY A 502 -7.95 -31.32 -17.76
CA GLY A 502 -7.44 -30.91 -16.45
C GLY A 502 -7.16 -29.41 -16.26
N MET A 503 -7.19 -28.59 -17.31
CA MET A 503 -7.04 -27.13 -17.21
C MET A 503 -8.41 -26.42 -17.15
N PRO A 504 -8.64 -25.46 -16.21
CA PRO A 504 -9.86 -24.69 -16.15
C PRO A 504 -10.16 -24.00 -17.49
N ASN A 505 -11.44 -23.90 -17.86
CA ASN A 505 -11.83 -23.20 -19.07
C ASN A 505 -11.43 -21.72 -18.97
N MET A 506 -10.39 -21.31 -19.69
CA MET A 506 -9.87 -19.93 -19.65
C MET A 506 -10.94 -18.89 -20.01
N LYS A 507 -11.94 -19.24 -20.83
CA LYS A 507 -13.08 -18.33 -21.07
C LYS A 507 -13.86 -18.04 -19.80
N VAL A 508 -14.14 -19.06 -19.01
CA VAL A 508 -14.88 -18.92 -17.74
C VAL A 508 -14.08 -18.03 -16.78
N LEU A 509 -12.77 -18.26 -16.68
CA LEU A 509 -11.89 -17.42 -15.86
C LEU A 509 -11.87 -15.96 -16.32
N MET A 510 -11.88 -15.69 -17.63
CA MET A 510 -11.94 -14.33 -18.19
C MET A 510 -13.26 -13.60 -17.88
N TYR A 511 -14.38 -14.31 -17.72
CA TYR A 511 -15.66 -13.70 -17.34
C TYR A 511 -15.83 -13.59 -15.81
N ILE A 512 -15.22 -14.47 -15.04
CA ILE A 512 -15.21 -14.39 -13.57
C ILE A 512 -14.32 -13.23 -13.09
N PHE A 513 -13.16 -13.03 -13.70
CA PHE A 513 -12.19 -12.02 -13.24
C PHE A 513 -12.79 -10.61 -13.10
N PRO A 514 -13.55 -10.05 -14.07
CA PRO A 514 -14.18 -8.73 -13.93
C PRO A 514 -15.20 -8.66 -12.78
N ILE A 515 -15.86 -9.77 -12.46
CA ILE A 515 -16.82 -9.87 -11.35
C ILE A 515 -16.06 -9.91 -10.02
N THR A 516 -15.01 -10.72 -9.90
CA THR A 516 -14.14 -10.71 -8.70
C THR A 516 -13.47 -9.34 -8.51
N PHE A 517 -13.05 -8.71 -9.60
CA PHE A 517 -12.43 -7.39 -9.60
C PHE A 517 -13.41 -6.28 -9.20
N LEU A 518 -14.72 -6.45 -9.40
CA LEU A 518 -15.76 -5.55 -8.88
C LEU A 518 -15.66 -5.44 -7.36
N PHE A 519 -15.62 -6.57 -6.65
CA PHE A 519 -15.54 -6.58 -5.18
C PHE A 519 -14.28 -5.89 -4.66
N PHE A 520 -13.16 -6.08 -5.36
CA PHE A 520 -11.91 -5.38 -5.07
C PHE A 520 -12.04 -3.86 -5.27
N LEU A 521 -12.56 -3.43 -6.44
CA LEU A 521 -12.72 -2.01 -6.74
C LEU A 521 -13.79 -1.33 -5.88
N ASN A 522 -14.79 -2.08 -5.39
CA ASN A 522 -15.84 -1.57 -4.52
C ASN A 522 -15.29 -1.00 -3.20
N THR A 523 -14.22 -1.61 -2.69
CA THR A 523 -13.57 -1.18 -1.43
C THR A 523 -12.33 -0.31 -1.66
N SER A 524 -12.00 -0.03 -2.93
CA SER A 524 -10.81 0.73 -3.32
C SER A 524 -11.12 2.21 -3.55
N ALA A 525 -10.07 3.02 -3.69
CA ALA A 525 -10.18 4.43 -4.06
C ALA A 525 -10.97 4.61 -5.37
N SER A 526 -11.97 5.50 -5.37
CA SER A 526 -12.84 5.76 -6.52
C SER A 526 -12.06 6.35 -7.72
N GLY A 527 -10.97 7.06 -7.47
CA GLY A 527 -10.03 7.52 -8.50
C GLY A 527 -9.33 6.38 -9.25
N LEU A 528 -9.04 5.26 -8.58
CA LEU A 528 -8.53 4.04 -9.22
C LEU A 528 -9.59 3.44 -10.14
N SER A 529 -10.83 3.31 -9.65
CA SER A 529 -11.96 2.79 -10.43
C SER A 529 -12.24 3.67 -11.66
N TRP A 530 -12.20 4.99 -11.49
CA TRP A 530 -12.35 5.96 -12.57
C TRP A 530 -11.24 5.83 -13.62
N TYR A 531 -9.97 5.75 -13.19
CA TYR A 531 -8.85 5.49 -14.10
C TYR A 531 -9.08 4.22 -14.93
N TYR A 532 -9.48 3.11 -14.28
CA TYR A 532 -9.69 1.84 -14.99
C TYR A 532 -10.88 1.86 -15.94
N PHE A 533 -11.96 2.55 -15.58
CA PHE A 533 -13.08 2.77 -16.47
C PHE A 533 -12.62 3.47 -17.75
N VAL A 534 -11.95 4.63 -17.63
CA VAL A 534 -11.44 5.41 -18.77
C VAL A 534 -10.42 4.61 -19.57
N SER A 535 -9.49 3.93 -18.88
CA SER A 535 -8.45 3.09 -19.48
C SER A 535 -9.05 1.99 -20.37
N ASN A 536 -10.07 1.27 -19.89
CA ASN A 536 -10.69 0.21 -20.66
C ASN A 536 -11.61 0.76 -21.76
N ALA A 537 -12.26 1.91 -21.57
CA ALA A 537 -13.02 2.57 -22.62
C ALA A 537 -12.10 3.00 -23.79
N ILE A 538 -10.92 3.55 -23.48
CA ILE A 538 -9.90 3.87 -24.48
C ILE A 538 -9.40 2.59 -25.16
N ASN A 539 -9.22 1.49 -24.42
CA ASN A 539 -8.84 0.22 -25.04
C ASN A 539 -9.87 -0.24 -26.09
N ILE A 540 -11.16 -0.12 -25.78
CA ILE A 540 -12.25 -0.43 -26.72
C ILE A 540 -12.17 0.48 -27.95
N LEU A 541 -11.97 1.78 -27.74
CA LEU A 541 -11.82 2.74 -28.84
C LEU A 541 -10.62 2.39 -29.74
N ILE A 542 -9.46 2.06 -29.15
CA ILE A 542 -8.27 1.62 -29.87
C ILE A 542 -8.58 0.35 -30.68
N ILE A 543 -9.28 -0.63 -30.10
CA ILE A 543 -9.70 -1.85 -30.83
C ILE A 543 -10.57 -1.50 -32.03
N LEU A 544 -11.58 -0.63 -31.84
CA LEU A 544 -12.50 -0.24 -32.91
C LEU A 544 -11.76 0.48 -34.03
N VAL A 545 -10.86 1.42 -33.69
CA VAL A 545 -10.02 2.12 -34.66
C VAL A 545 -9.12 1.13 -35.40
N ILE A 546 -8.44 0.22 -34.69
CA ILE A 546 -7.60 -0.79 -35.34
C ILE A 546 -8.43 -1.65 -36.28
N LYS A 547 -9.54 -2.21 -35.82
CA LYS A 547 -10.39 -3.12 -36.58
C LYS A 547 -10.98 -2.48 -37.84
N TYR A 548 -11.47 -1.25 -37.76
CA TYR A 548 -12.19 -0.62 -38.86
C TYR A 548 -11.31 0.25 -39.76
N TRP A 549 -10.21 0.83 -39.24
CA TRP A 549 -9.42 1.83 -39.98
C TRP A 549 -8.00 1.37 -40.33
N ILE A 550 -7.40 0.47 -39.55
CA ILE A 550 -5.98 0.12 -39.71
C ILE A 550 -5.80 -1.30 -40.27
N LEU A 551 -6.68 -2.23 -39.88
CA LEU A 551 -6.49 -3.64 -40.11
C LEU A 551 -7.19 -4.09 -41.40
N ASP A 552 -6.41 -4.38 -42.43
CA ASP A 552 -6.90 -4.96 -43.68
C ASP A 552 -6.72 -6.49 -43.65
N GLU A 553 -7.83 -7.22 -43.55
CA GLU A 553 -7.84 -8.69 -43.48
C GLU A 553 -7.12 -9.32 -44.68
N LYS A 554 -7.19 -8.72 -45.87
CA LYS A 554 -6.51 -9.22 -47.08
C LYS A 554 -4.99 -9.15 -46.94
N LYS A 555 -4.47 -8.05 -46.39
CA LYS A 555 -3.03 -7.90 -46.12
C LYS A 555 -2.53 -8.89 -45.07
N ILE A 556 -3.37 -9.24 -44.08
CA ILE A 556 -3.02 -10.25 -43.07
C ILE A 556 -2.96 -11.65 -43.67
N HIS A 557 -3.95 -12.03 -44.49
CA HIS A 557 -3.93 -13.32 -45.19
C HIS A 557 -2.70 -13.44 -46.11
N ALA A 558 -2.41 -12.41 -46.90
CA ALA A 558 -1.22 -12.37 -47.76
C ALA A 558 0.09 -12.45 -46.96
N GLN A 559 0.17 -11.77 -45.81
CA GLN A 559 1.32 -11.85 -44.90
C GLN A 559 1.52 -13.26 -44.32
N ILE A 560 0.43 -13.95 -43.96
CA ILE A 560 0.49 -15.32 -43.43
C ILE A 560 0.95 -16.29 -44.53
N GLN A 561 0.45 -16.15 -45.76
CA GLN A 561 0.88 -16.96 -46.90
C GLN A 561 2.37 -16.75 -47.21
N SER A 562 2.82 -15.49 -47.31
CA SER A 562 4.25 -15.17 -47.48
C SER A 562 5.11 -15.69 -46.32
N ASN A 563 4.60 -15.65 -45.09
CA ASN A 563 5.31 -16.18 -43.92
C ASN A 563 5.47 -17.71 -43.95
N LYS A 564 4.55 -18.43 -44.59
CA LYS A 564 4.60 -19.89 -44.78
C LYS A 564 5.59 -20.28 -45.87
N GLU A 565 5.74 -19.46 -46.90
CA GLU A 565 6.66 -19.69 -48.04
C GLU A 565 8.13 -19.42 -47.68
N LYS A 566 8.39 -18.56 -46.68
CA LYS A 566 9.76 -18.24 -46.25
C LYS A 566 10.36 -19.36 -45.38
N PRO A 567 11.55 -19.89 -45.70
CA PRO A 567 12.25 -20.82 -44.82
C PRO A 567 12.68 -20.09 -43.55
N LYS A 568 12.04 -20.40 -42.42
CA LYS A 568 12.38 -19.78 -41.12
C LYS A 568 13.40 -20.64 -40.37
N THR A 569 14.57 -20.06 -40.13
CA THR A 569 15.57 -20.56 -39.18
C THR A 569 15.04 -20.46 -37.75
N GLU A 570 15.21 -21.51 -36.95
CA GLU A 570 14.73 -21.56 -35.56
C GLU A 570 15.52 -20.65 -34.63
N GLY A 571 14.82 -19.87 -33.80
CA GLY A 571 15.45 -19.13 -32.71
C GLY A 571 15.95 -20.07 -31.61
N LYS A 572 17.06 -19.71 -30.93
CA LYS A 572 17.70 -20.53 -29.87
C LYS A 572 16.72 -21.01 -28.78
N PHE A 573 15.75 -20.18 -28.39
CA PHE A 573 14.73 -20.54 -27.40
C PHE A 573 13.72 -21.58 -27.94
N GLN A 574 13.28 -21.43 -29.18
CA GLN A 574 12.36 -22.37 -29.83
C GLN A 574 13.00 -23.75 -30.02
N LYS A 575 14.29 -23.78 -30.38
CA LYS A 575 15.05 -25.02 -30.48
C LYS A 575 15.14 -25.73 -29.12
N ARG A 576 15.50 -25.02 -28.05
CA ARG A 576 15.53 -25.55 -26.68
C ARG A 576 14.17 -26.09 -26.20
N MET A 577 13.08 -25.39 -26.51
CA MET A 577 11.74 -25.82 -26.10
C MET A 577 11.31 -27.11 -26.82
N ARG A 578 11.69 -27.27 -28.10
CA ARG A 578 11.48 -28.50 -28.86
C ARG A 578 12.29 -29.66 -28.30
N GLU A 579 13.58 -29.45 -28.08
CA GLU A 579 14.49 -30.45 -27.48
C GLU A 579 13.97 -30.91 -26.10
N MET A 580 13.39 -29.99 -25.30
CA MET A 580 12.77 -30.35 -24.01
C MET A 580 11.49 -31.18 -24.19
N MET A 581 10.63 -30.85 -25.16
CA MET A 581 9.42 -31.63 -25.45
C MET A 581 9.74 -33.02 -26.01
N GLU A 582 10.73 -33.13 -26.89
CA GLU A 582 11.19 -34.42 -27.44
C GLU A 582 11.75 -35.32 -26.32
N LYS A 583 12.60 -34.77 -25.44
CA LYS A 583 13.11 -35.51 -24.28
C LYS A 583 12.01 -35.95 -23.31
N ALA A 584 11.00 -35.11 -23.07
CA ALA A 584 9.86 -35.49 -22.25
C ALA A 584 9.06 -36.66 -22.87
N GLN A 585 8.98 -36.70 -24.21
CA GLN A 585 8.32 -37.78 -24.96
C GLN A 585 9.07 -39.10 -24.87
N GLU A 586 10.39 -39.06 -25.03
CA GLU A 586 11.24 -40.23 -24.88
C GLU A 586 11.16 -40.80 -23.45
N GLN A 587 11.11 -39.94 -22.43
CA GLN A 587 10.96 -40.34 -21.04
C GLN A 587 9.59 -40.98 -20.75
N GLN A 588 8.50 -40.41 -21.26
CA GLN A 588 7.16 -40.99 -21.10
C GLN A 588 7.02 -42.34 -21.81
N GLN A 589 7.53 -42.46 -23.04
CA GLN A 589 7.52 -43.73 -23.77
C GLN A 589 8.38 -44.79 -23.09
N ALA A 590 9.55 -44.42 -22.54
CA ALA A 590 10.38 -45.33 -21.77
C ALA A 590 9.67 -45.80 -20.48
N GLN A 591 8.95 -44.91 -19.79
CA GLN A 591 8.16 -45.26 -18.60
C GLN A 591 6.97 -46.17 -18.94
N GLU A 592 6.26 -45.94 -20.04
CA GLU A 592 5.18 -46.82 -20.50
C GLU A 592 5.70 -48.20 -20.93
N GLN A 593 6.84 -48.27 -21.62
CA GLN A 593 7.46 -49.53 -22.00
C GLN A 593 7.94 -50.32 -20.78
N GLN A 594 8.43 -49.63 -19.73
CA GLN A 594 8.76 -50.28 -18.45
C GLN A 594 7.51 -50.75 -17.70
N ARG A 595 6.40 -50.01 -17.76
CA ARG A 595 5.11 -50.40 -17.19
C ARG A 595 4.46 -51.59 -17.88
N LYS A 596 4.66 -51.76 -19.20
CA LYS A 596 4.16 -52.92 -19.97
C LYS A 596 5.04 -54.18 -19.85
N LYS A 597 6.25 -54.05 -19.29
CA LYS A 597 7.19 -55.17 -19.02
C LYS A 597 7.09 -55.72 -17.59
N LYS A 598 6.35 -55.05 -16.70
CA LYS A 598 5.88 -55.58 -15.42
C LYS A 598 4.45 -56.09 -15.61
#